data_AF-A0A2N5Z8U4-F1
#
_entry.id   AF-A0A2N5Z8U4-F1
#
_cell.length_a   1.000
_cell.length_b   1.000
_cell.length_c   1.000
_cell.angle_alpha   90.00
_cell.angle_beta   90.00
_cell.angle_gamma   90.00
#
_symmetry.space_group_name_H-M   'P 1'
#
loop_
_entity.id
_entity.type
_entity.pdbx_description
1 polymer ?
#
loop_
_entity_poly.entity_id
_entity_poly.type
_entity_poly.pdbx_seq_one_letter_code
_entity_poly.pdbx_strand_id
1 'polypeptide(L)'
;MFDNMIILDTGGYMIYYGNPVEGVMYFKRLDAQINSDVGECPTCGNVNPELIFNIIEAKVVDEYGKYTPKRKISPQKWEDNFKANIKMEVVEEVKDSPPSTLNIPSWFRQLKIYTIRDFLSKISNTQYIALNLLEAPVLGFILSYIIRYIADPNSKIYIFRENENINIYIFMGLIVALFLGLTVSAEEIFRDRKILKREAFLNLSRSSYLVSKIFILFSISAIQAIFFVLIANNILGIRAMTFEYWFALFTTAAFANMLGLNVSASFNSAVTIYILIPLLMIPMMILSGAMFPFDKMNRAIGSVKKVPLIAEFMPTKWSFEALMVNQFKNNKFEKNFYEIEKRESNADFKQVYYLPELEKRLEYIEDNWYKFDSDEEVKKRIAAELRLLKTELPKEEIRTGIPFEVAHQLDTASFNEIILDKTSEFIEKLYSYYSLIFQKANNEKENIIRYLLKTNPELYRQKRNTFHNESVEDQVKKVFEKNKIIQYKDELVQQIDPIYRDPDVEGYFNFRSHFFAPRKYFAGKYHDTYWFNLIFIWFLTLFFYVTLYYELLKKLLDLPEKIKIKK
;
A
#
# COMPACT_ATOMS: atom_id res chain seq x y z
N MET A 1 -1.13 35.44 47.58
CA MET A 1 0.25 35.99 47.69
C MET A 1 1.18 34.79 47.81
N PHE A 2 2.42 34.86 47.32
CA PHE A 2 3.35 33.73 47.40
C PHE A 2 3.97 33.66 48.79
N ASP A 3 4.06 32.46 49.39
CA ASP A 3 4.69 32.27 50.70
C ASP A 3 6.22 32.47 50.61
N ASN A 4 6.83 31.92 49.55
CA ASN A 4 8.24 32.06 49.25
C ASN A 4 8.47 32.41 47.77
N MET A 5 9.50 33.19 47.51
CA MET A 5 9.97 33.61 46.19
C MET A 5 11.41 33.16 46.00
N ILE A 6 11.68 32.56 44.84
CA ILE A 6 13.02 32.19 44.40
C ILE A 6 13.39 33.08 43.22
N ILE A 7 14.58 33.67 43.24
CA ILE A 7 15.11 34.45 42.12
C ILE A 7 16.42 33.82 41.64
N LEU A 8 16.46 33.55 40.33
CA LEU A 8 17.64 33.07 39.62
C LEU A 8 18.12 34.14 38.63
N ASP A 9 19.38 34.51 38.69
CA ASP A 9 20.01 35.41 37.72
C ASP A 9 20.53 34.63 36.50
N THR A 10 20.96 35.35 35.46
CA THR A 10 21.51 34.82 34.21
C THR A 10 22.60 33.78 34.48
N GLY A 11 22.43 32.58 33.92
CA GLY A 11 23.33 31.44 34.18
C GLY A 11 22.80 30.45 35.23
N GLY A 12 21.63 30.70 35.82
CA GLY A 12 21.00 29.80 36.80
C GLY A 12 21.52 29.99 38.23
N TYR A 13 22.21 31.10 38.50
CA TYR A 13 22.72 31.44 39.83
C TYR A 13 21.57 31.85 40.75
N MET A 14 21.43 31.18 41.90
CA MET A 14 20.41 31.53 42.89
C MET A 14 20.84 32.74 43.70
N ILE A 15 20.01 33.78 43.71
CA ILE A 15 20.34 35.08 44.30
C ILE A 15 19.40 35.51 45.42
N TYR A 16 18.24 34.85 45.55
CA TYR A 16 17.30 35.04 46.67
C TYR A 16 16.38 33.83 46.85
N TYR A 17 16.05 33.51 48.10
CA TYR A 17 15.05 32.53 48.51
C TYR A 17 14.41 33.02 49.82
N GLY A 18 13.10 33.28 49.84
CA GLY A 18 12.39 33.70 51.04
C GLY A 18 11.14 34.52 50.76
N ASN A 19 10.65 35.28 51.74
CA ASN A 19 9.42 36.05 51.61
C ASN A 19 9.54 37.13 50.50
N PRO A 20 8.53 37.34 49.64
CA PRO A 20 8.58 38.35 48.57
C PRO A 20 8.82 39.79 49.03
N VAL A 21 8.23 40.20 50.17
CA VAL A 21 8.35 41.56 50.73
C VAL A 21 9.77 41.78 51.27
N GLU A 22 10.32 40.76 51.93
CA GLU A 22 11.71 40.76 52.38
C GLU A 22 12.70 40.79 51.21
N GLY A 23 12.33 40.20 50.07
CA GLY A 23 13.16 40.22 48.87
C GLY A 23 13.45 41.64 48.39
N VAL A 24 12.43 42.51 48.39
CA VAL A 24 12.61 43.93 48.04
C VAL A 24 13.58 44.61 49.00
N MET A 25 13.47 44.34 50.30
CA MET A 25 14.39 44.89 51.30
C MET A 25 15.81 44.35 51.12
N TYR A 26 15.96 43.05 50.85
CA TYR A 26 17.25 42.38 50.62
C TYR A 26 18.04 43.02 49.48
N PHE A 27 17.42 43.20 48.30
CA PHE A 27 18.11 43.81 47.16
C PHE A 27 18.39 45.30 47.38
N LYS A 28 17.47 46.05 48.01
CA LYS A 28 17.71 47.46 48.36
C LYS A 28 18.88 47.63 49.34
N ARG A 29 19.01 46.73 50.32
CA ARG A 29 20.13 46.74 51.28
C ARG A 29 21.46 46.47 50.57
N LEU A 30 21.50 45.50 49.65
CA LEU A 30 22.71 45.19 48.89
C LEU A 30 23.10 46.26 47.86
N ASP A 31 22.15 47.00 47.32
CA ASP A 31 22.40 48.14 46.43
C ASP A 31 22.59 49.48 47.17
N ALA A 32 22.45 49.48 48.51
CA ALA A 32 22.55 50.65 49.38
C ALA A 32 21.58 51.79 49.02
N GLN A 33 20.32 51.46 48.70
CA GLN A 33 19.28 52.45 48.38
C GLN A 33 18.68 53.12 49.63
N ILE A 34 18.22 54.36 49.48
CA ILE A 34 17.49 55.10 50.53
C ILE A 34 16.14 54.41 50.78
N ASN A 35 15.79 54.16 52.05
CA ASN A 35 14.63 53.35 52.48
C ASN A 35 14.76 51.85 52.20
N SER A 36 15.94 51.26 52.46
CA SER A 36 16.20 49.83 52.30
C SER A 36 15.38 48.92 53.22
N ASP A 37 14.87 49.45 54.33
CA ASP A 37 14.04 48.71 55.29
C ASP A 37 12.55 48.75 55.00
N VAL A 38 12.15 49.43 53.92
CA VAL A 38 10.75 49.55 53.50
C VAL A 38 10.53 48.64 52.28
N GLY A 39 9.94 47.46 52.54
CA GLY A 39 9.58 46.49 51.50
C GLY A 39 8.25 46.81 50.79
N GLU A 40 7.32 47.44 51.50
CA GLU A 40 5.98 47.79 51.01
C GLU A 40 5.67 49.28 51.23
N CYS A 41 4.80 49.86 50.41
CA CYS A 41 4.37 51.24 50.61
C CYS A 41 3.56 51.37 51.92
N PRO A 42 3.98 52.19 52.90
CA PRO A 42 3.28 52.32 54.18
C PRO A 42 1.85 52.84 54.06
N THR A 43 1.55 53.56 52.97
CA THR A 43 0.25 54.23 52.77
C THR A 43 -0.76 53.35 52.01
N CYS A 44 -0.30 52.49 51.11
CA CYS A 44 -1.19 51.70 50.23
C CYS A 44 -0.90 50.21 50.20
N GLY A 45 0.08 49.71 50.95
CA GLY A 45 0.44 48.29 51.04
C GLY A 45 0.95 47.68 49.73
N ASN A 46 1.24 48.51 48.72
CA ASN A 46 1.71 48.01 47.43
C ASN A 46 3.22 47.72 47.48
N VAL A 47 3.60 46.55 46.97
CA VAL A 47 4.99 46.13 46.78
C VAL A 47 5.31 46.28 45.30
N ASN A 48 6.47 46.85 44.94
CA ASN A 48 6.91 46.97 43.54
C ASN A 48 7.99 45.92 43.23
N PRO A 49 7.64 44.78 42.60
CA PRO A 49 8.60 43.72 42.30
C PRO A 49 9.59 44.10 41.19
N GLU A 50 9.25 45.06 40.31
CA GLU A 50 10.14 45.51 39.24
C GLU A 50 11.44 46.13 39.78
N LEU A 51 11.40 46.66 41.00
CA LEU A 51 12.56 47.25 41.66
C LEU A 51 13.68 46.22 41.89
N ILE A 52 13.32 44.95 42.12
CA ILE A 52 14.31 43.87 42.25
C ILE A 52 15.05 43.68 40.93
N PHE A 53 14.32 43.61 39.81
CA PHE A 53 14.92 43.45 38.47
C PHE A 53 15.75 44.68 38.07
N ASN A 54 15.29 45.89 38.39
CA ASN A 54 16.04 47.12 38.15
C ASN A 54 17.39 47.14 38.89
N ILE A 55 17.43 46.61 40.11
CA ILE A 55 18.68 46.50 40.90
C ILE A 55 19.61 45.44 40.29
N ILE A 56 19.08 44.26 39.97
CA ILE A 56 19.88 43.14 39.42
C ILE A 56 20.47 43.53 38.06
N GLU A 57 19.71 44.24 37.22
CA GLU A 57 20.11 44.64 35.88
C GLU A 57 20.83 45.99 35.81
N ALA A 58 21.06 46.65 36.95
CA ALA A 58 21.74 47.94 37.00
C ALA A 58 23.10 47.89 36.30
N LYS A 59 23.35 48.84 35.40
CA LYS A 59 24.57 48.92 34.57
C LYS A 59 25.56 49.93 35.15
N VAL A 60 26.85 49.68 34.94
CA VAL A 60 27.89 50.65 35.27
C VAL A 60 27.74 51.87 34.36
N VAL A 61 27.80 53.06 34.93
CA VAL A 61 27.74 54.33 34.18
C VAL A 61 29.17 54.79 33.88
N ASP A 62 29.44 55.24 32.66
CA ASP A 62 30.72 55.81 32.27
C ASP A 62 30.92 57.25 32.80
N GLU A 63 32.12 57.80 32.59
CA GLU A 63 32.48 59.16 33.01
C GLU A 63 31.62 60.26 32.36
N TYR A 64 30.87 59.93 31.30
CA TYR A 64 29.98 60.85 30.59
C TYR A 64 28.50 60.64 30.94
N GLY A 65 28.20 59.82 31.95
CA GLY A 65 26.83 59.57 32.40
C GLY A 65 26.05 58.58 31.53
N LYS A 66 26.70 57.84 30.63
CA LYS A 66 26.05 56.82 29.78
C LYS A 66 26.17 55.43 30.39
N TYR A 67 25.11 54.64 30.30
CA TYR A 67 25.11 53.26 30.74
C TYR A 67 26.00 52.39 29.83
N THR A 68 27.02 51.77 30.42
CA THR A 68 27.85 50.76 29.75
C THR A 68 27.10 49.44 29.61
N PRO A 69 27.52 48.53 28.71
CA PRO A 69 26.91 47.20 28.62
C PRO A 69 27.23 46.28 29.80
N LYS A 70 28.13 46.68 30.71
CA LYS A 70 28.53 45.86 31.87
C LYS A 70 27.60 46.12 33.05
N ARG A 71 27.06 45.04 33.64
CA ARG A 71 26.29 45.10 34.90
C ARG A 71 27.17 45.57 36.05
N LYS A 72 26.56 46.28 37.01
CA LYS A 72 27.19 46.80 38.23
C LYS A 72 27.67 45.66 39.14
N ILE A 73 26.88 44.61 39.26
CA ILE A 73 27.19 43.40 40.03
C ILE A 73 27.06 42.20 39.08
N SER A 74 28.05 41.31 39.09
CA SER A 74 28.00 40.09 38.28
C SER A 74 27.07 39.04 38.89
N PRO A 75 26.47 38.15 38.07
CA PRO A 75 25.62 37.07 38.58
C PRO A 75 26.29 36.20 39.65
N GLN A 76 27.59 35.89 39.48
CA GLN A 76 28.35 35.12 40.48
C GLN A 76 28.44 35.86 41.82
N LYS A 77 28.65 37.18 41.79
CA LYS A 77 28.75 37.98 43.01
C LYS A 77 27.40 38.09 43.73
N TRP A 78 26.29 38.08 43.00
CA TRP A 78 24.96 37.96 43.61
C TRP A 78 24.75 36.60 44.27
N GLU A 79 25.25 35.50 43.68
CA GLU A 79 25.21 34.17 44.30
C GLU A 79 26.07 34.11 45.58
N ASP A 80 27.25 34.73 45.56
CA ASP A 80 28.11 34.83 46.74
C ASP A 80 27.41 35.61 47.87
N ASN A 81 26.75 36.73 47.53
CA ASN A 81 25.95 37.49 48.48
C ASN A 81 24.77 36.67 49.03
N PHE A 82 24.12 35.86 48.19
CA PHE A 82 23.05 34.96 48.61
C PHE A 82 23.56 33.93 49.62
N LYS A 83 24.65 33.23 49.30
CA LYS A 83 25.27 32.23 50.20
C LYS A 83 25.75 32.84 51.51
N ALA A 84 26.18 34.10 51.49
CA ALA A 84 26.64 34.81 52.70
C ALA A 84 25.48 35.27 53.60
N ASN A 85 24.39 35.76 53.01
CA ASN A 85 23.31 36.42 53.75
C ASN A 85 22.13 35.51 54.08
N ILE A 86 21.87 34.47 53.27
CA ILE A 86 20.73 33.57 53.43
C ILE A 86 21.27 32.16 53.68
N LYS A 87 21.12 31.69 54.91
CA LYS A 87 21.39 30.30 55.27
C LYS A 87 20.11 29.49 55.06
N MET A 88 20.11 28.62 54.06
CA MET A 88 19.01 27.67 53.86
C MET A 88 18.96 26.70 55.04
N GLU A 89 17.78 26.52 55.63
CA GLU A 89 17.58 25.49 56.64
C GLU A 89 17.81 24.11 56.01
N VAL A 90 18.65 23.30 56.65
CA VAL A 90 18.88 21.91 56.24
C VAL A 90 17.69 21.11 56.73
N VAL A 91 16.75 20.84 55.83
CA VAL A 91 15.60 19.97 56.10
C VAL A 91 16.07 18.52 56.09
N GLU A 92 15.61 17.71 57.05
CA GLU A 92 15.90 16.27 57.07
C GLU A 92 15.41 15.61 55.77
N GLU A 93 16.28 14.84 55.12
CA GLU A 93 15.91 14.13 53.89
C GLU A 93 14.89 13.03 54.19
N VAL A 94 13.63 13.31 53.87
CA VAL A 94 12.57 12.31 53.88
C VAL A 94 12.74 11.40 52.65
N LYS A 95 12.89 10.09 52.87
CA LYS A 95 13.06 9.08 51.82
C LYS A 95 11.75 8.65 51.15
N ASP A 96 10.62 9.19 51.57
CA ASP A 96 9.34 8.88 50.97
C ASP A 96 9.28 9.44 49.55
N SER A 97 8.84 8.58 48.62
CA SER A 97 8.59 9.02 47.25
C SER A 97 7.53 10.13 47.26
N PRO A 98 7.71 11.23 46.51
CA PRO A 98 6.73 12.29 46.45
C PRO A 98 5.38 11.72 46.01
N PRO A 99 4.25 12.20 46.58
CA PRO A 99 2.94 11.69 46.23
C PRO A 99 2.69 11.89 44.74
N SER A 100 2.48 10.80 44.00
CA SER A 100 2.10 10.89 42.60
C SER A 100 0.65 11.35 42.50
N THR A 101 0.44 12.52 41.90
CA THR A 101 -0.90 13.03 41.56
C THR A 101 -1.43 12.42 40.25
N LEU A 102 -0.61 11.65 39.53
CA LEU A 102 -0.91 11.14 38.20
C LEU A 102 -0.96 9.62 38.18
N ASN A 103 -2.17 9.07 38.01
CA ASN A 103 -2.40 7.64 37.79
C ASN A 103 -2.62 7.38 36.29
N ILE A 104 -1.58 6.91 35.61
CA ILE A 104 -1.62 6.66 34.16
C ILE A 104 -2.46 5.39 33.89
N PRO A 105 -3.52 5.45 33.05
CA PRO A 105 -4.35 4.28 32.74
C PRO A 105 -3.56 3.21 31.96
N SER A 106 -4.02 1.95 32.02
CA SER A 106 -3.43 0.84 31.25
C SER A 106 -3.66 0.96 29.74
N TRP A 107 -2.87 0.25 28.92
CA TRP A 107 -2.93 0.30 27.46
C TRP A 107 -4.34 0.12 26.87
N PHE A 108 -5.11 -0.87 27.36
CA PHE A 108 -6.48 -1.14 26.89
C PHE A 108 -7.47 -0.04 27.32
N ARG A 109 -7.30 0.51 28.52
CA ARG A 109 -8.14 1.61 29.00
C ARG A 109 -7.88 2.88 28.20
N GLN A 110 -6.61 3.17 27.91
CA GLN A 110 -6.22 4.29 27.03
C GLN A 110 -6.79 4.10 25.62
N LEU A 111 -6.66 2.91 25.02
CA LEU A 111 -7.25 2.57 23.72
C LEU A 111 -8.75 2.91 23.69
N LYS A 112 -9.51 2.40 24.68
CA LYS A 112 -10.95 2.66 24.78
C LYS A 112 -11.27 4.15 24.90
N ILE A 113 -10.53 4.89 25.74
CA ILE A 113 -10.73 6.33 25.93
C ILE A 113 -10.46 7.08 24.63
N TYR A 114 -9.35 6.79 23.94
CA TYR A 114 -9.02 7.43 22.68
C TYR A 114 -10.06 7.14 21.60
N THR A 115 -10.51 5.88 21.47
CA THR A 115 -11.57 5.51 20.53
C THR A 115 -12.87 6.25 20.83
N ILE A 116 -13.32 6.29 22.09
CA ILE A 116 -14.56 6.99 22.47
C ILE A 116 -14.44 8.49 22.19
N ARG A 117 -13.32 9.11 22.57
CA ARG A 117 -13.07 10.54 22.34
C ARG A 117 -13.13 10.87 20.86
N ASP A 118 -12.39 10.12 20.04
CA ASP A 118 -12.31 10.37 18.61
C ASP A 118 -13.67 10.16 17.93
N PHE A 119 -14.37 9.09 18.29
CA PHE A 119 -15.72 8.79 17.80
C PHE A 119 -16.73 9.89 18.15
N LEU A 120 -16.78 10.33 19.41
CA LEU A 120 -17.69 11.39 19.86
C LEU A 120 -17.37 12.72 19.17
N SER A 121 -16.09 13.04 19.00
CA SER A 121 -15.68 14.27 18.31
C SER A 121 -16.14 14.27 16.84
N LYS A 122 -16.08 13.13 16.15
CA LYS A 122 -16.55 12.99 14.77
C LYS A 122 -18.08 13.05 14.68
N ILE A 123 -18.81 12.37 15.56
CA ILE A 123 -20.28 12.39 15.59
C ILE A 123 -20.86 13.76 15.89
N SER A 124 -20.17 14.57 16.69
CA SER A 124 -20.61 15.94 16.94
C SER A 124 -20.65 16.82 15.67
N ASN A 125 -19.90 16.46 14.62
CA ASN A 125 -19.89 17.18 13.36
C ASN A 125 -20.79 16.49 12.33
N THR A 126 -22.06 16.90 12.30
CA THR A 126 -23.08 16.34 11.40
C THR A 126 -22.74 16.50 9.92
N GLN A 127 -22.15 17.64 9.52
CA GLN A 127 -21.72 17.89 8.14
C GLN A 127 -20.61 16.92 7.73
N TYR A 128 -19.61 16.73 8.58
CA TYR A 128 -18.50 15.81 8.33
C TYR A 128 -18.99 14.36 8.20
N ILE A 129 -19.89 13.91 9.08
CA ILE A 129 -20.44 12.55 8.98
C ILE A 129 -21.30 12.39 7.73
N ALA A 130 -22.19 13.34 7.44
CA ALA A 130 -23.04 13.27 6.27
C ALA A 130 -22.20 13.19 4.99
N LEU A 131 -21.17 14.04 4.86
CA LEU A 131 -20.27 14.01 3.72
C LEU A 131 -19.55 12.66 3.60
N ASN A 132 -18.86 12.20 4.66
CA ASN A 132 -18.11 10.94 4.58
C ASN A 132 -19.01 9.74 4.32
N LEU A 133 -20.21 9.68 4.91
CA LEU A 133 -21.10 8.54 4.76
C LEU A 133 -21.80 8.52 3.41
N LEU A 134 -22.14 9.70 2.85
CA LEU A 134 -22.85 9.81 1.57
C LEU A 134 -21.92 9.78 0.36
N GLU A 135 -20.67 10.23 0.50
CA GLU A 135 -19.72 10.32 -0.61
C GLU A 135 -19.54 8.98 -1.33
N ALA A 136 -19.27 7.89 -0.60
CA ALA A 136 -19.10 6.57 -1.17
C ALA A 136 -20.35 6.04 -1.91
N PRO A 137 -21.56 6.02 -1.32
CA PRO A 137 -22.77 5.60 -2.03
C PRO A 137 -23.12 6.51 -3.22
N VAL A 138 -22.91 7.83 -3.14
CA VAL A 138 -23.15 8.75 -4.26
C VAL A 138 -22.19 8.46 -5.41
N LEU A 139 -20.89 8.26 -5.14
CA LEU A 139 -19.91 7.87 -6.16
C LEU A 139 -20.24 6.49 -6.76
N GLY A 140 -20.66 5.54 -5.93
CA GLY A 140 -21.11 4.21 -6.38
C GLY A 140 -22.32 4.31 -7.30
N PHE A 141 -23.30 5.17 -6.97
CA PHE A 141 -24.46 5.44 -7.81
C PHE A 141 -24.04 6.06 -9.15
N ILE A 142 -23.29 7.16 -9.13
CA ILE A 142 -22.87 7.88 -10.35
C ILE A 142 -22.09 6.94 -11.27
N LEU A 143 -21.10 6.24 -10.73
CA LEU A 143 -20.26 5.32 -11.50
C LEU A 143 -21.09 4.21 -12.14
N SER A 144 -21.88 3.48 -11.34
CA SER A 144 -22.67 2.36 -11.84
C SER A 144 -23.77 2.77 -12.80
N TYR A 145 -24.37 3.95 -12.60
CA TYR A 145 -25.40 4.48 -13.49
C TYR A 145 -24.82 4.83 -14.87
N ILE A 146 -23.65 5.49 -14.92
CA ILE A 146 -23.00 5.88 -16.18
C ILE A 146 -22.56 4.66 -16.99
N ILE A 147 -22.02 3.63 -16.33
CA ILE A 147 -21.42 2.49 -17.01
C ILE A 147 -22.38 1.30 -17.23
N ARG A 148 -23.65 1.42 -16.80
CA ARG A 148 -24.67 0.40 -17.06
C ARG A 148 -25.02 0.38 -18.55
N TYR A 149 -24.26 -0.40 -19.29
CA TYR A 149 -24.40 -0.53 -20.74
C TYR A 149 -25.44 -1.58 -21.13
N ILE A 150 -26.22 -1.29 -22.17
CA ILE A 150 -27.18 -2.20 -22.81
C ILE A 150 -26.73 -2.34 -24.27
N ALA A 151 -26.38 -3.56 -24.68
CA ALA A 151 -25.80 -3.81 -25.99
C ALA A 151 -26.79 -3.60 -27.14
N ASP A 152 -28.06 -4.02 -26.98
CA ASP A 152 -29.12 -3.79 -27.97
C ASP A 152 -29.71 -2.37 -27.82
N PRO A 153 -29.48 -1.46 -28.79
CA PRO A 153 -29.98 -0.09 -28.71
C PRO A 153 -31.51 0.02 -28.71
N ASN A 154 -32.21 -1.02 -29.17
CA ASN A 154 -33.68 -1.06 -29.25
C ASN A 154 -34.32 -1.68 -28.00
N SER A 155 -33.53 -2.31 -27.13
CA SER A 155 -34.00 -2.97 -25.92
C SER A 155 -33.76 -2.12 -24.68
N LYS A 156 -34.65 -2.26 -23.69
CA LYS A 156 -34.45 -1.72 -22.33
C LYS A 156 -33.97 -2.78 -21.34
N ILE A 157 -33.74 -4.02 -21.82
CA ILE A 157 -33.38 -5.15 -20.99
C ILE A 157 -31.87 -5.15 -20.79
N TYR A 158 -31.44 -5.01 -19.55
CA TYR A 158 -30.05 -5.11 -19.17
C TYR A 158 -29.64 -6.57 -18.97
N ILE A 159 -28.53 -6.96 -19.61
CA ILE A 159 -27.92 -8.29 -19.49
C ILE A 159 -26.51 -8.10 -18.95
N PHE A 160 -26.22 -8.67 -17.78
CA PHE A 160 -24.90 -8.52 -17.15
C PHE A 160 -23.78 -9.09 -18.03
N ARG A 161 -24.04 -10.20 -18.75
CA ARG A 161 -23.08 -10.81 -19.67
C ARG A 161 -22.51 -9.87 -20.71
N GLU A 162 -23.35 -8.99 -21.26
CA GLU A 162 -23.04 -8.13 -22.39
C GLU A 162 -22.54 -6.74 -21.96
N ASN A 163 -22.48 -6.46 -20.65
CA ASN A 163 -21.98 -5.18 -20.19
C ASN A 163 -20.45 -5.11 -20.37
N GLU A 164 -20.00 -4.30 -21.32
CA GLU A 164 -18.58 -4.14 -21.65
C GLU A 164 -17.77 -3.40 -20.58
N ASN A 165 -18.41 -2.71 -19.65
CA ASN A 165 -17.75 -1.80 -18.70
C ASN A 165 -17.42 -2.42 -17.34
N ILE A 166 -17.58 -3.73 -17.15
CA ILE A 166 -17.39 -4.37 -15.83
C ILE A 166 -15.92 -4.39 -15.39
N ASN A 167 -14.97 -4.60 -16.31
CA ASN A 167 -13.54 -4.44 -16.04
C ASN A 167 -13.20 -3.01 -15.60
N ILE A 168 -13.78 -2.01 -16.27
CA ILE A 168 -13.63 -0.59 -15.95
C ILE A 168 -14.24 -0.28 -14.58
N TYR A 169 -15.40 -0.86 -14.26
CA TYR A 169 -16.03 -0.76 -12.94
C TYR A 169 -15.10 -1.27 -11.83
N ILE A 170 -14.57 -2.48 -11.98
CA ILE A 170 -13.67 -3.09 -10.98
C ILE A 170 -12.47 -2.17 -10.75
N PHE A 171 -11.87 -1.66 -11.83
CA PHE A 171 -10.75 -0.74 -11.75
C PHE A 171 -11.12 0.58 -11.05
N MET A 172 -12.14 1.29 -11.53
CA MET A 172 -12.54 2.58 -10.98
C MET A 172 -13.03 2.47 -9.54
N GLY A 173 -13.75 1.41 -9.17
CA GLY A 173 -14.18 1.16 -7.80
C GLY A 173 -13.02 1.02 -6.82
N LEU A 174 -11.93 0.35 -7.24
CA LEU A 174 -10.71 0.26 -6.43
C LEU A 174 -9.99 1.61 -6.30
N ILE A 175 -9.97 2.41 -7.36
CA ILE A 175 -9.41 3.78 -7.33
C ILE A 175 -10.23 4.69 -6.42
N VAL A 176 -11.56 4.60 -6.44
CA VAL A 176 -12.43 5.32 -5.51
C VAL A 176 -12.16 4.90 -4.06
N ALA A 177 -12.05 3.59 -3.79
CA ALA A 177 -11.73 3.10 -2.44
C ALA A 177 -10.35 3.59 -1.96
N LEU A 178 -9.35 3.62 -2.84
CA LEU A 178 -8.02 4.18 -2.57
C LEU A 178 -8.10 5.68 -2.25
N PHE A 179 -8.83 6.45 -3.07
CA PHE A 179 -8.99 7.89 -2.89
C PHE A 179 -9.68 8.23 -1.56
N LEU A 180 -10.81 7.58 -1.26
CA LEU A 180 -11.55 7.82 -0.02
C LEU A 180 -10.71 7.48 1.21
N GLY A 181 -10.01 6.33 1.20
CA GLY A 181 -9.14 5.97 2.32
C GLY A 181 -7.97 6.94 2.53
N LEU A 182 -7.35 7.45 1.45
CA LEU A 182 -6.32 8.48 1.56
C LEU A 182 -6.89 9.78 2.12
N THR A 183 -7.98 10.29 1.56
CA THR A 183 -8.56 11.59 1.94
C THR A 183 -9.06 11.61 3.38
N VAL A 184 -9.72 10.53 3.84
CA VAL A 184 -10.26 10.45 5.21
C VAL A 184 -9.15 10.34 6.27
N SER A 185 -8.01 9.74 5.93
CA SER A 185 -6.93 9.51 6.90
C SER A 185 -5.81 10.56 6.87
N ALA A 186 -5.62 11.26 5.76
CA ALA A 186 -4.45 12.11 5.53
C ALA A 186 -4.39 13.35 6.44
N GLU A 187 -5.49 13.79 7.05
CA GLU A 187 -5.49 14.92 8.00
C GLU A 187 -5.60 14.53 9.47
N GLU A 188 -5.78 13.26 9.79
CA GLU A 188 -6.12 12.84 11.17
C GLU A 188 -5.03 13.18 12.19
N ILE A 189 -3.79 12.73 11.95
CA ILE A 189 -2.67 13.00 12.87
C ILE A 189 -2.24 14.46 12.78
N PHE A 190 -2.37 15.07 11.61
CA PHE A 190 -2.06 16.47 11.39
C PHE A 190 -2.92 17.38 12.28
N ARG A 191 -4.23 17.15 12.34
CA ARG A 191 -5.18 17.90 13.18
C ARG A 191 -4.90 17.70 14.68
N ASP A 192 -4.55 16.48 15.09
CA ASP A 192 -4.31 16.14 16.50
C ASP A 192 -2.93 16.59 17.02
N ARG A 193 -2.04 17.07 16.14
CA ARG A 193 -0.64 17.37 16.47
C ARG A 193 -0.46 18.29 17.69
N LYS A 194 -1.28 19.34 17.83
CA LYS A 194 -1.21 20.27 18.98
C LYS A 194 -1.59 19.57 20.29
N ILE A 195 -2.59 18.70 20.25
CA ILE A 195 -3.05 17.91 21.39
C ILE A 195 -1.98 16.88 21.78
N LEU A 196 -1.45 16.14 20.80
CA LEU A 196 -0.40 15.14 21.01
C LEU A 196 0.88 15.75 21.62
N LYS A 197 1.26 16.97 21.22
CA LYS A 197 2.39 17.69 21.84
C LYS A 197 2.17 17.98 23.33
N ARG A 198 0.92 18.23 23.75
CA ARG A 198 0.57 18.46 25.17
C ARG A 198 0.48 17.14 25.92
N GLU A 199 -0.09 16.10 25.30
CA GLU A 199 -0.20 14.76 25.89
C GLU A 199 1.15 14.06 26.06
N ALA A 200 2.17 14.44 25.28
CA ALA A 200 3.52 13.91 25.40
C ALA A 200 4.13 14.16 26.80
N PHE A 201 3.77 15.25 27.48
CA PHE A 201 4.23 15.52 28.86
C PHE A 201 3.66 14.53 29.90
N LEU A 202 2.59 13.81 29.55
CA LEU A 202 1.91 12.85 30.42
C LEU A 202 2.38 11.40 30.18
N ASN A 203 3.33 11.16 29.28
CA ASN A 203 3.86 9.83 28.91
C ASN A 203 2.76 8.79 28.57
N LEU A 204 1.72 9.22 27.83
CA LEU A 204 0.66 8.34 27.36
C LEU A 204 1.14 7.37 26.26
N SER A 205 0.45 6.24 26.12
CA SER A 205 0.80 5.18 25.17
C SER A 205 0.51 5.59 23.73
N ARG A 206 1.58 5.83 22.97
CA ARG A 206 1.51 6.11 21.53
C ARG A 206 0.89 4.97 20.72
N SER A 207 1.15 3.72 21.12
CA SER A 207 0.57 2.54 20.47
C SER A 207 -0.96 2.52 20.64
N SER A 208 -1.46 2.80 21.85
CA SER A 208 -2.90 2.87 22.12
C SER A 208 -3.58 3.94 21.28
N TYR A 209 -2.96 5.12 21.16
CA TYR A 209 -3.45 6.19 20.28
C TYR A 209 -3.51 5.74 18.81
N LEU A 210 -2.42 5.22 18.25
CA LEU A 210 -2.37 4.80 16.85
C LEU A 210 -3.38 3.71 16.53
N VAL A 211 -3.47 2.66 17.36
CA VAL A 211 -4.44 1.58 17.15
C VAL A 211 -5.87 2.09 17.26
N SER A 212 -6.16 3.00 18.20
CA SER A 212 -7.51 3.60 18.31
C SER A 212 -7.92 4.35 17.04
N LYS A 213 -6.99 5.10 16.43
CA LYS A 213 -7.21 5.84 15.18
C LYS A 213 -7.40 4.92 13.99
N ILE A 214 -6.53 3.92 13.86
CA ILE A 214 -6.62 2.91 12.78
C ILE A 214 -7.96 2.19 12.84
N PHE A 215 -8.40 1.79 14.04
CA PHE A 215 -9.68 1.11 14.22
C PHE A 215 -10.88 1.93 13.73
N ILE A 216 -10.93 3.23 14.06
CA ILE A 216 -12.00 4.13 13.61
C ILE A 216 -11.95 4.31 12.09
N LEU A 217 -10.77 4.56 11.53
CA LEU A 217 -10.61 4.76 10.09
C LEU A 217 -11.00 3.50 9.30
N PHE A 218 -10.57 2.32 9.74
CA PHE A 218 -10.95 1.06 9.11
C PHE A 218 -12.46 0.82 9.21
N SER A 219 -13.08 1.16 10.34
CA SER A 219 -14.54 1.04 10.49
C SER A 219 -15.29 1.95 9.51
N ILE A 220 -14.87 3.21 9.39
CA ILE A 220 -15.46 4.16 8.42
C ILE A 220 -15.29 3.64 6.99
N SER A 221 -14.08 3.22 6.61
CA SER A 221 -13.83 2.71 5.26
C SER A 221 -14.56 1.40 4.97
N ALA A 222 -14.74 0.52 5.96
CA ALA A 222 -15.53 -0.70 5.80
C ALA A 222 -17.01 -0.39 5.52
N ILE A 223 -17.57 0.61 6.21
CA ILE A 223 -18.95 1.10 6.01
C ILE A 223 -19.09 1.78 4.64
N GLN A 224 -18.14 2.65 4.27
CA GLN A 224 -18.12 3.30 2.95
C GLN A 224 -18.03 2.26 1.82
N ALA A 225 -17.13 1.28 1.94
CA ALA A 225 -16.96 0.23 0.94
C ALA A 225 -18.23 -0.62 0.79
N ILE A 226 -18.91 -0.99 1.89
CA ILE A 226 -20.13 -1.80 1.76
C ILE A 226 -21.26 -1.00 1.11
N PHE A 227 -21.43 0.28 1.45
CA PHE A 227 -22.45 1.11 0.80
C PHE A 227 -22.17 1.34 -0.68
N PHE A 228 -20.91 1.60 -1.04
CA PHE A 228 -20.50 1.68 -2.44
C PHE A 228 -20.86 0.40 -3.19
N VAL A 229 -20.45 -0.76 -2.66
CA VAL A 229 -20.67 -2.07 -3.30
C VAL A 229 -22.15 -2.42 -3.37
N LEU A 230 -22.92 -2.17 -2.31
CA LEU A 230 -24.36 -2.44 -2.31
C LEU A 230 -25.08 -1.62 -3.37
N ILE A 231 -24.75 -0.35 -3.56
CA ILE A 231 -25.40 0.46 -4.59
C ILE A 231 -24.91 0.02 -5.97
N ALA A 232 -23.60 0.00 -6.18
CA ALA A 232 -23.03 -0.22 -7.50
C ALA A 232 -23.25 -1.65 -8.02
N ASN A 233 -23.06 -2.69 -7.21
CA ASN A 233 -23.26 -4.08 -7.65
C ASN A 233 -24.75 -4.36 -7.93
N ASN A 234 -25.68 -3.77 -7.18
CA ASN A 234 -27.11 -3.92 -7.47
C ASN A 234 -27.48 -3.24 -8.80
N ILE A 235 -26.96 -2.03 -9.05
CA ILE A 235 -27.18 -1.32 -10.33
C ILE A 235 -26.50 -2.04 -11.49
N LEU A 236 -25.34 -2.69 -11.31
CA LEU A 236 -24.66 -3.42 -12.39
C LEU A 236 -25.10 -4.88 -12.49
N GLY A 237 -25.99 -5.35 -11.61
CA GLY A 237 -26.46 -6.75 -11.64
C GLY A 237 -25.39 -7.78 -11.29
N ILE A 238 -24.31 -7.39 -10.58
CA ILE A 238 -23.28 -8.31 -10.10
C ILE A 238 -23.86 -9.11 -8.93
N ARG A 239 -24.10 -10.41 -9.12
CA ARG A 239 -24.74 -11.28 -8.12
C ARG A 239 -23.76 -12.26 -7.48
N ALA A 240 -24.00 -12.56 -6.21
CA ALA A 240 -23.25 -13.54 -5.42
C ALA A 240 -21.73 -13.28 -5.31
N MET A 241 -21.33 -12.01 -5.45
CA MET A 241 -19.94 -11.55 -5.33
C MET A 241 -19.82 -10.33 -4.39
N THR A 242 -20.85 -10.02 -3.61
CA THR A 242 -20.92 -8.80 -2.79
C THR A 242 -19.82 -8.77 -1.73
N PHE A 243 -19.56 -9.90 -1.08
CA PHE A 243 -18.52 -9.98 -0.06
C PHE A 243 -17.13 -9.81 -0.67
N GLU A 244 -16.90 -10.41 -1.82
CA GLU A 244 -15.62 -10.40 -2.51
C GLU A 244 -15.25 -9.00 -2.99
N TYR A 245 -16.22 -8.27 -3.57
CA TYR A 245 -16.04 -6.86 -3.92
C TYR A 245 -15.84 -6.00 -2.68
N TRP A 246 -16.69 -6.18 -1.66
CA TRP A 246 -16.58 -5.43 -0.41
C TRP A 246 -15.21 -5.59 0.23
N PHE A 247 -14.73 -6.83 0.36
CA PHE A 247 -13.49 -7.13 1.06
C PHE A 247 -12.26 -6.62 0.28
N ALA A 248 -12.28 -6.70 -1.05
CA ALA A 248 -11.21 -6.12 -1.89
C ALA A 248 -11.17 -4.58 -1.83
N LEU A 249 -12.33 -3.91 -1.92
CA LEU A 249 -12.41 -2.46 -1.79
C LEU A 249 -12.01 -1.99 -0.38
N PHE A 250 -12.51 -2.68 0.65
CA PHE A 250 -12.13 -2.41 2.04
C PHE A 250 -10.63 -2.60 2.27
N THR A 251 -10.04 -3.70 1.78
CA THR A 251 -8.59 -3.96 1.92
C THR A 251 -7.76 -2.88 1.24
N THR A 252 -8.20 -2.41 0.06
CA THR A 252 -7.56 -1.29 -0.65
C THR A 252 -7.67 0.01 0.13
N ALA A 253 -8.85 0.32 0.67
CA ALA A 253 -9.07 1.50 1.51
C ALA A 253 -8.31 1.42 2.84
N ALA A 254 -8.15 0.23 3.43
CA ALA A 254 -7.37 0.02 4.66
C ALA A 254 -5.87 0.29 4.43
N PHE A 255 -5.31 -0.16 3.31
CA PHE A 255 -3.97 0.22 2.90
C PHE A 255 -3.86 1.74 2.72
N ALA A 256 -4.82 2.34 2.02
CA ALA A 256 -4.89 3.78 1.77
C ALA A 256 -4.93 4.58 3.08
N ASN A 257 -5.73 4.13 4.06
CA ASN A 257 -5.79 4.71 5.39
C ASN A 257 -4.42 4.73 6.08
N MET A 258 -3.67 3.63 6.00
CA MET A 258 -2.36 3.55 6.63
C MET A 258 -1.34 4.46 5.93
N LEU A 259 -1.38 4.50 4.60
CA LEU A 259 -0.54 5.41 3.83
C LEU A 259 -0.88 6.88 4.12
N GLY A 260 -2.17 7.23 4.19
CA GLY A 260 -2.62 8.56 4.52
C GLY A 260 -2.26 8.96 5.95
N LEU A 261 -2.31 8.06 6.93
CA LEU A 261 -1.78 8.32 8.28
C LEU A 261 -0.27 8.60 8.27
N ASN A 262 0.53 7.89 7.46
CA ASN A 262 1.95 8.18 7.29
C ASN A 262 2.18 9.59 6.72
N VAL A 263 1.39 9.97 5.71
CA VAL A 263 1.40 11.33 5.14
C VAL A 263 1.01 12.36 6.21
N SER A 264 -0.08 12.12 6.94
CA SER A 264 -0.59 12.99 8.00
C SER A 264 0.43 13.27 9.09
N ALA A 265 1.17 12.24 9.49
CA ALA A 265 2.22 12.37 10.51
C ALA A 265 3.45 13.14 10.00
N SER A 266 3.72 13.11 8.69
CA SER A 266 4.99 13.58 8.12
C SER A 266 4.96 15.03 7.65
N PHE A 267 3.82 15.52 7.13
CA PHE A 267 3.75 16.85 6.52
C PHE A 267 3.23 17.95 7.46
N ASN A 268 3.65 19.19 7.23
CA ASN A 268 3.37 20.33 8.12
C ASN A 268 2.23 21.26 7.66
N SER A 269 1.61 20.99 6.50
CA SER A 269 0.53 21.80 5.95
C SER A 269 -0.53 20.93 5.28
N ALA A 270 -1.81 21.24 5.51
CA ALA A 270 -2.95 20.62 4.85
C ALA A 270 -2.87 20.77 3.31
N VAL A 271 -2.42 21.93 2.82
CA VAL A 271 -2.27 22.18 1.37
C VAL A 271 -1.28 21.19 0.75
N THR A 272 -0.15 20.95 1.41
CA THR A 272 0.86 19.99 0.92
C THR A 272 0.32 18.56 0.91
N ILE A 273 -0.47 18.20 1.92
CA ILE A 273 -1.13 16.89 2.01
C ILE A 273 -2.07 16.69 0.81
N TYR A 274 -2.90 17.68 0.48
CA TYR A 274 -3.83 17.59 -0.65
C TYR A 274 -3.13 17.50 -2.02
N ILE A 275 -2.01 18.20 -2.22
CA ILE A 275 -1.22 18.09 -3.46
C ILE A 275 -0.60 16.69 -3.58
N LEU A 276 -0.25 16.06 -2.46
CA LEU A 276 0.40 14.75 -2.45
C LEU A 276 -0.56 13.60 -2.79
N ILE A 277 -1.84 13.71 -2.43
CA ILE A 277 -2.82 12.63 -2.67
C ILE A 277 -2.89 12.23 -4.16
N PRO A 278 -3.13 13.16 -5.12
CA PRO A 278 -3.10 12.81 -6.54
C PRO A 278 -1.73 12.31 -7.01
N LEU A 279 -0.64 12.88 -6.49
CA LEU A 279 0.72 12.48 -6.86
C LEU A 279 1.02 11.02 -6.48
N LEU A 280 0.48 10.55 -5.35
CA LEU A 280 0.57 9.14 -4.94
C LEU A 280 -0.37 8.25 -5.75
N MET A 281 -1.56 8.74 -6.07
CA MET A 281 -2.58 7.96 -6.79
C MET A 281 -2.23 7.69 -8.25
N ILE A 282 -1.70 8.66 -9.00
CA ILE A 282 -1.44 8.52 -10.43
C ILE A 282 -0.51 7.32 -10.74
N PRO A 283 0.64 7.15 -10.06
CA PRO A 283 1.48 5.96 -10.24
C PRO A 283 0.75 4.66 -9.90
N MET A 284 -0.03 4.64 -8.81
CA MET A 284 -0.83 3.45 -8.43
C MET A 284 -1.89 3.10 -9.48
N MET A 285 -2.46 4.10 -10.15
CA MET A 285 -3.42 3.91 -11.22
C MET A 285 -2.75 3.32 -12.47
N ILE A 286 -1.62 3.89 -12.89
CA ILE A 286 -0.87 3.47 -14.09
C ILE A 286 -0.28 2.06 -13.91
N LEU A 287 0.29 1.77 -12.74
CA LEU A 287 0.97 0.51 -12.44
C LEU A 287 0.03 -0.59 -11.92
N SER A 288 -1.28 -0.40 -12.05
CA SER A 288 -2.29 -1.42 -11.71
C SER A 288 -2.36 -2.58 -12.72
N GLY A 289 -1.90 -2.35 -13.96
CA GLY A 289 -2.06 -3.29 -15.07
C GLY A 289 -3.44 -3.24 -15.75
N ALA A 290 -4.39 -2.45 -15.23
CA ALA A 290 -5.73 -2.30 -15.79
C ALA A 290 -5.75 -1.32 -16.98
N MET A 291 -5.07 -0.17 -16.84
CA MET A 291 -5.03 0.87 -17.86
C MET A 291 -4.02 0.57 -18.97
N PHE A 292 -2.85 0.04 -18.59
CA PHE A 292 -1.79 -0.31 -19.52
C PHE A 292 -1.27 -1.73 -19.21
N PRO A 293 -1.27 -2.66 -20.19
CA PRO A 293 -0.66 -3.97 -20.03
C PRO A 293 0.85 -3.85 -19.72
N PHE A 294 1.32 -4.63 -18.75
CA PHE A 294 2.72 -4.56 -18.29
C PHE A 294 3.76 -4.89 -19.37
N ASP A 295 3.38 -5.71 -20.35
CA ASP A 295 4.21 -6.09 -21.49
C ASP A 295 4.34 -4.96 -22.54
N LYS A 296 3.46 -3.95 -22.49
CA LYS A 296 3.43 -2.79 -23.40
C LYS A 296 3.96 -1.50 -22.76
N MET A 297 4.48 -1.59 -21.53
CA MET A 297 5.14 -0.48 -20.86
C MET A 297 6.58 -0.27 -21.38
N ASN A 298 7.17 0.88 -21.05
CA ASN A 298 8.59 1.13 -21.34
C ASN A 298 9.46 -0.04 -20.86
N ARG A 299 10.39 -0.54 -21.70
CA ARG A 299 11.25 -1.70 -21.42
C ARG A 299 12.06 -1.60 -20.12
N ALA A 300 12.31 -0.40 -19.61
CA ALA A 300 12.99 -0.20 -18.33
C ALA A 300 12.12 -0.57 -17.11
N ILE A 301 10.79 -0.56 -17.28
CA ILE A 301 9.80 -0.79 -16.21
C ILE A 301 8.95 -2.02 -16.50
N GLY A 302 8.53 -2.21 -17.74
CA GLY A 302 7.69 -3.31 -18.19
C GLY A 302 8.36 -4.66 -18.08
N SER A 303 7.54 -5.71 -18.19
CA SER A 303 8.03 -7.08 -18.15
C SER A 303 7.10 -7.98 -18.96
N VAL A 304 7.72 -8.84 -19.77
CA VAL A 304 7.05 -9.72 -20.72
C VAL A 304 6.55 -11.01 -20.06
N LYS A 305 7.33 -11.57 -19.13
CA LYS A 305 7.05 -12.87 -18.51
C LYS A 305 6.21 -12.75 -17.23
N LYS A 306 6.52 -11.74 -16.41
CA LYS A 306 5.97 -11.56 -15.05
C LYS A 306 5.52 -10.13 -14.82
N VAL A 307 4.78 -9.91 -13.74
CA VAL A 307 4.48 -8.55 -13.27
C VAL A 307 5.80 -7.82 -12.92
N PRO A 308 5.97 -6.55 -13.34
CA PRO A 308 7.10 -5.69 -12.97
C PRO A 308 7.29 -5.56 -11.47
N LEU A 309 8.55 -5.53 -11.00
CA LEU A 309 8.87 -5.38 -9.59
C LEU A 309 8.26 -4.13 -8.95
N ILE A 310 8.23 -3.00 -9.68
CA ILE A 310 7.66 -1.75 -9.18
C ILE A 310 6.15 -1.87 -8.97
N ALA A 311 5.46 -2.63 -9.84
CA ALA A 311 4.03 -2.88 -9.72
C ALA A 311 3.68 -3.84 -8.56
N GLU A 312 4.64 -4.63 -8.07
CA GLU A 312 4.44 -5.48 -6.88
C GLU A 312 4.23 -4.64 -5.59
N PHE A 313 4.68 -3.39 -5.55
CA PHE A 313 4.44 -2.48 -4.42
C PHE A 313 3.09 -1.75 -4.51
N MET A 314 2.36 -1.90 -5.62
CA MET A 314 1.13 -1.16 -5.87
C MET A 314 -0.07 -1.99 -5.40
N PRO A 315 -0.83 -1.54 -4.38
CA PRO A 315 -1.98 -2.30 -3.85
C PRO A 315 -3.10 -2.48 -4.89
N THR A 316 -3.27 -1.49 -5.77
CA THR A 316 -4.26 -1.48 -6.84
C THR A 316 -4.05 -2.62 -7.83
N LYS A 317 -2.80 -2.99 -8.13
CA LYS A 317 -2.46 -4.15 -8.96
C LYS A 317 -3.01 -5.42 -8.34
N TRP A 318 -2.73 -5.63 -7.06
CA TRP A 318 -3.12 -6.83 -6.33
C TRP A 318 -4.64 -6.95 -6.22
N SER A 319 -5.34 -5.88 -5.82
CA SER A 319 -6.80 -5.88 -5.70
C SER A 319 -7.50 -6.04 -7.04
N PHE A 320 -6.98 -5.41 -8.09
CA PHE A 320 -7.57 -5.51 -9.43
C PHE A 320 -7.42 -6.93 -9.99
N GLU A 321 -6.22 -7.50 -9.92
CA GLU A 321 -6.00 -8.90 -10.31
C GLU A 321 -6.87 -9.86 -9.47
N ALA A 322 -6.99 -9.62 -8.16
CA ALA A 322 -7.83 -10.43 -7.28
C ALA A 322 -9.29 -10.46 -7.74
N LEU A 323 -9.89 -9.27 -7.98
CA LEU A 323 -11.28 -9.17 -8.39
C LEU A 323 -11.52 -9.69 -9.80
N MET A 324 -10.65 -9.39 -10.77
CA MET A 324 -10.79 -9.89 -12.14
C MET A 324 -10.73 -11.42 -12.20
N VAL A 325 -9.73 -12.02 -11.55
CA VAL A 325 -9.58 -13.48 -11.47
C VAL A 325 -10.76 -14.11 -10.77
N ASN A 326 -11.20 -13.55 -9.63
CA ASN A 326 -12.32 -14.09 -8.85
C ASN A 326 -13.67 -13.95 -9.58
N GLN A 327 -13.91 -12.81 -10.22
CA GLN A 327 -15.13 -12.53 -11.00
C GLN A 327 -15.25 -13.51 -12.17
N PHE A 328 -14.14 -13.82 -12.85
CA PHE A 328 -14.12 -14.82 -13.90
C PHE A 328 -14.25 -16.24 -13.33
N LYS A 329 -13.26 -16.69 -12.56
CA LYS A 329 -13.11 -18.10 -12.16
C LYS A 329 -14.19 -18.61 -11.20
N ASN A 330 -14.59 -17.80 -10.21
CA ASN A 330 -15.37 -18.26 -9.06
C ASN A 330 -16.87 -17.92 -9.18
N ASN A 331 -17.32 -17.35 -10.30
CA ASN A 331 -18.75 -17.08 -10.49
C ASN A 331 -19.56 -18.37 -10.61
N LYS A 332 -20.86 -18.29 -10.27
CA LYS A 332 -21.74 -19.48 -10.18
C LYS A 332 -21.93 -20.21 -11.51
N PHE A 333 -21.65 -19.57 -12.64
CA PHE A 333 -21.68 -20.19 -13.95
C PHE A 333 -20.33 -20.84 -14.28
N GLU A 334 -19.27 -20.03 -14.31
CA GLU A 334 -17.94 -20.41 -14.77
C GLU A 334 -17.25 -21.45 -13.88
N LYS A 335 -17.53 -21.45 -12.57
CA LYS A 335 -16.97 -22.45 -11.64
C LYS A 335 -17.23 -23.90 -12.08
N ASN A 336 -18.29 -24.16 -12.84
CA ASN A 336 -18.63 -25.51 -13.33
C ASN A 336 -17.83 -25.90 -14.59
N PHE A 337 -17.31 -24.92 -15.34
CA PHE A 337 -16.63 -25.13 -16.61
C PHE A 337 -15.13 -24.84 -16.53
N TYR A 338 -14.70 -24.00 -15.59
CA TYR A 338 -13.35 -23.46 -15.49
C TYR A 338 -12.24 -24.52 -15.57
N GLU A 339 -12.31 -25.62 -14.81
CA GLU A 339 -11.27 -26.65 -14.83
C GLU A 339 -11.29 -27.49 -16.13
N ILE A 340 -12.42 -27.54 -16.85
CA ILE A 340 -12.51 -28.18 -18.17
C ILE A 340 -11.92 -27.24 -19.22
N GLU A 341 -12.35 -25.97 -19.24
CA GLU A 341 -11.84 -24.95 -20.15
C GLU A 341 -10.35 -24.68 -19.94
N LYS A 342 -9.86 -24.78 -18.71
CA LYS A 342 -8.43 -24.71 -18.40
C LYS A 342 -7.64 -25.81 -19.09
N ARG A 343 -8.13 -27.05 -19.06
CA ARG A 343 -7.47 -28.18 -19.74
C ARG A 343 -7.52 -28.01 -21.26
N GLU A 344 -8.67 -27.60 -21.76
CA GLU A 344 -8.89 -27.33 -23.18
C GLU A 344 -7.98 -26.22 -23.71
N SER A 345 -7.99 -25.03 -23.11
CA SER A 345 -7.19 -23.88 -23.52
C SER A 345 -5.68 -24.14 -23.41
N ASN A 346 -5.22 -24.82 -22.35
CA ASN A 346 -3.81 -25.18 -22.24
C ASN A 346 -3.38 -26.15 -23.35
N ALA A 347 -4.22 -27.13 -23.71
CA ALA A 347 -3.93 -28.05 -24.80
C ALA A 347 -4.00 -27.35 -26.17
N ASP A 348 -5.04 -26.55 -26.40
CA ASP A 348 -5.23 -25.77 -27.64
C ASP A 348 -4.04 -24.83 -27.88
N PHE A 349 -3.62 -24.06 -26.87
CA PHE A 349 -2.45 -23.20 -26.98
C PHE A 349 -1.20 -23.98 -27.40
N LYS A 350 -1.02 -25.19 -26.85
CA LYS A 350 0.12 -26.04 -27.17
C LYS A 350 0.08 -26.49 -28.63
N GLN A 351 -1.08 -26.89 -29.13
CA GLN A 351 -1.25 -27.40 -30.49
C GLN A 351 -1.24 -26.31 -31.55
N VAL A 352 -1.85 -25.15 -31.29
CA VAL A 352 -2.08 -24.12 -32.29
C VAL A 352 -0.91 -23.14 -32.40
N TYR A 353 -0.19 -22.91 -31.29
CA TYR A 353 0.87 -21.90 -31.25
C TYR A 353 2.23 -22.44 -30.85
N TYR A 354 2.30 -23.25 -29.78
CA TYR A 354 3.58 -23.64 -29.20
C TYR A 354 4.32 -24.68 -30.06
N LEU A 355 3.68 -25.81 -30.36
CA LEU A 355 4.29 -26.88 -31.16
C LEU A 355 4.60 -26.45 -32.59
N PRO A 356 3.72 -25.73 -33.32
CA PRO A 356 4.05 -25.22 -34.65
C PRO A 356 5.25 -24.25 -34.64
N GLU A 357 5.42 -23.45 -33.57
CA GLU A 357 6.58 -22.55 -33.47
C GLU A 357 7.88 -23.34 -33.21
N LEU A 358 7.84 -24.43 -32.43
CA LEU A 358 9.00 -25.32 -32.23
C LEU A 358 9.34 -26.09 -33.51
N GLU A 359 8.33 -26.62 -34.19
CA GLU A 359 8.45 -27.32 -35.47
C GLU A 359 9.07 -26.42 -36.53
N LYS A 360 8.59 -25.17 -36.65
CA LYS A 360 9.19 -24.16 -37.54
C LYS A 360 10.67 -23.87 -37.22
N ARG A 361 11.08 -23.91 -35.94
CA ARG A 361 12.51 -23.76 -35.59
C ARG A 361 13.31 -25.00 -36.01
N LEU A 362 12.73 -26.18 -35.87
CA LEU A 362 13.33 -27.44 -36.31
C LEU A 362 13.47 -27.51 -37.83
N GLU A 363 12.42 -27.18 -38.57
CA GLU A 363 12.42 -27.07 -40.05
C GLU A 363 13.49 -26.08 -40.53
N TYR A 364 13.62 -24.93 -39.87
CA TYR A 364 14.67 -23.97 -40.22
C TYR A 364 16.08 -24.57 -40.06
N ILE A 365 16.31 -25.39 -39.03
CA ILE A 365 17.59 -26.06 -38.82
C ILE A 365 17.82 -27.09 -39.91
N GLU A 366 16.83 -27.92 -40.21
CA GLU A 366 16.86 -28.94 -41.27
C GLU A 366 17.17 -28.32 -42.64
N ASP A 367 16.40 -27.31 -43.04
CA ASP A 367 16.51 -26.63 -44.34
C ASP A 367 17.84 -25.88 -44.54
N ASN A 368 18.56 -25.58 -43.46
CA ASN A 368 19.78 -24.78 -43.53
C ASN A 368 21.02 -25.51 -43.01
N TRP A 369 20.89 -26.78 -42.61
CA TRP A 369 21.99 -27.56 -42.04
C TRP A 369 23.17 -27.69 -43.00
N TYR A 370 22.92 -27.86 -44.31
CA TYR A 370 23.98 -27.93 -45.32
C TYR A 370 24.79 -26.64 -45.47
N LYS A 371 24.28 -25.49 -45.00
CA LYS A 371 24.98 -24.20 -45.01
C LYS A 371 25.71 -23.90 -43.70
N PHE A 372 25.62 -24.78 -42.70
CA PHE A 372 26.11 -24.51 -41.35
C PHE A 372 27.60 -24.12 -41.30
N ASP A 373 28.45 -24.79 -42.09
CA ASP A 373 29.89 -24.49 -42.14
C ASP A 373 30.26 -23.39 -43.15
N SER A 374 29.35 -23.02 -44.06
CA SER A 374 29.64 -22.08 -45.15
C SER A 374 29.13 -20.66 -44.90
N ASP A 375 28.16 -20.46 -44.01
CA ASP A 375 27.56 -19.17 -43.71
C ASP A 375 27.51 -18.90 -42.19
N GLU A 376 28.29 -17.90 -41.75
CA GLU A 376 28.39 -17.50 -40.33
C GLU A 376 27.09 -16.90 -39.78
N GLU A 377 26.23 -16.30 -40.60
CA GLU A 377 24.93 -15.79 -40.15
C GLU A 377 23.95 -16.95 -39.89
N VAL A 378 23.91 -17.91 -40.82
CA VAL A 378 23.12 -19.14 -40.67
C VAL A 378 23.58 -19.94 -39.45
N LYS A 379 24.89 -20.09 -39.26
CA LYS A 379 25.49 -20.77 -38.09
C LYS A 379 25.04 -20.15 -36.77
N LYS A 380 25.10 -18.82 -36.65
CA LYS A 380 24.64 -18.10 -35.45
C LYS A 380 23.15 -18.28 -35.20
N ARG A 381 22.34 -18.29 -36.27
CA ARG A 381 20.89 -18.49 -36.15
C ARG A 381 20.55 -19.90 -35.72
N ILE A 382 21.12 -20.93 -36.36
CA ILE A 382 20.96 -22.34 -35.96
C ILE A 382 21.38 -22.54 -34.50
N ALA A 383 22.49 -21.94 -34.07
CA ALA A 383 22.92 -22.00 -32.67
C ALA A 383 21.93 -21.33 -31.69
N ALA A 384 21.17 -20.32 -32.12
CA ALA A 384 20.12 -19.70 -31.32
C ALA A 384 18.86 -20.58 -31.28
N GLU A 385 18.46 -21.17 -32.40
CA GLU A 385 17.30 -22.07 -32.47
C GLU A 385 17.51 -23.34 -31.64
N LEU A 386 18.70 -23.96 -31.72
CA LEU A 386 19.05 -25.12 -30.90
C LEU A 386 19.02 -24.79 -29.41
N ARG A 387 19.49 -23.60 -28.99
CA ARG A 387 19.40 -23.15 -27.59
C ARG A 387 17.97 -22.99 -27.11
N LEU A 388 17.08 -22.48 -27.97
CA LEU A 388 15.66 -22.37 -27.66
C LEU A 388 15.03 -23.76 -27.51
N LEU A 389 15.24 -24.67 -28.46
CA LEU A 389 14.72 -26.04 -28.39
C LEU A 389 15.25 -26.79 -27.15
N LYS A 390 16.54 -26.64 -26.85
CA LYS A 390 17.19 -27.19 -25.64
C LYS A 390 16.61 -26.64 -24.33
N THR A 391 16.02 -25.45 -24.37
CA THR A 391 15.38 -24.83 -23.19
C THR A 391 13.90 -25.21 -23.07
N GLU A 392 13.18 -25.30 -24.19
CA GLU A 392 11.74 -25.49 -24.22
C GLU A 392 11.31 -26.97 -24.17
N LEU A 393 11.93 -27.87 -24.94
CA LEU A 393 11.53 -29.28 -25.00
C LEU A 393 11.65 -30.03 -23.66
N PRO A 394 12.70 -29.82 -22.84
CA PRO A 394 12.77 -30.47 -21.52
C PRO A 394 11.67 -30.01 -20.54
N LYS A 395 11.13 -28.81 -20.72
CA LYS A 395 9.99 -28.35 -19.91
C LYS A 395 8.75 -29.21 -20.18
N GLU A 396 8.56 -29.65 -21.43
CA GLU A 396 7.44 -30.53 -21.78
C GLU A 396 7.65 -31.99 -21.39
N GLU A 397 8.89 -32.48 -21.40
CA GLU A 397 9.21 -33.79 -20.80
C GLU A 397 8.77 -33.83 -19.33
N ILE A 398 9.11 -32.81 -18.53
CA ILE A 398 8.72 -32.73 -17.11
C ILE A 398 7.19 -32.62 -16.94
N ARG A 399 6.50 -31.90 -17.84
CA ARG A 399 5.04 -31.67 -17.75
C ARG A 399 4.22 -32.88 -18.20
N THR A 400 4.66 -33.57 -19.25
CA THR A 400 3.92 -34.66 -19.88
C THR A 400 4.35 -36.04 -19.40
N GLY A 401 5.59 -36.16 -18.90
CA GLY A 401 6.22 -37.44 -18.58
C GLY A 401 6.65 -38.25 -19.81
N ILE A 402 6.57 -37.68 -21.02
CA ILE A 402 7.05 -38.32 -22.26
C ILE A 402 8.57 -38.14 -22.30
N PRO A 403 9.37 -39.22 -22.34
CA PRO A 403 10.82 -39.12 -22.26
C PRO A 403 11.42 -38.46 -23.51
N PHE A 404 12.38 -37.57 -23.30
CA PHE A 404 13.13 -36.89 -24.36
C PHE A 404 14.65 -37.05 -24.16
N GLU A 405 15.16 -38.21 -24.56
CA GLU A 405 16.53 -38.65 -24.25
C GLU A 405 17.63 -37.78 -24.90
N VAL A 406 17.32 -37.08 -26.00
CA VAL A 406 18.29 -36.30 -26.79
C VAL A 406 18.34 -34.81 -26.43
N ALA A 407 17.65 -34.38 -25.37
CA ALA A 407 17.63 -32.99 -24.91
C ALA A 407 19.01 -32.35 -24.78
N HIS A 408 19.97 -33.08 -24.21
CA HIS A 408 21.33 -32.60 -23.98
C HIS A 408 22.13 -32.41 -25.27
N GLN A 409 21.74 -33.11 -26.35
CA GLN A 409 22.41 -33.17 -27.64
C GLN A 409 21.90 -32.11 -28.64
N LEU A 410 20.99 -31.24 -28.20
CA LEU A 410 20.53 -30.07 -28.97
C LEU A 410 21.55 -28.92 -28.88
N ASP A 411 22.78 -29.18 -29.33
CA ASP A 411 23.80 -28.17 -29.50
C ASP A 411 24.55 -28.34 -30.82
N THR A 412 25.24 -27.28 -31.23
CA THR A 412 25.95 -27.26 -32.52
C THR A 412 27.07 -28.29 -32.64
N ALA A 413 27.52 -28.89 -31.54
CA ALA A 413 28.62 -29.84 -31.54
C ALA A 413 28.14 -31.29 -31.72
N SER A 414 26.96 -31.61 -31.23
CA SER A 414 26.41 -32.97 -31.21
C SER A 414 25.25 -33.19 -32.17
N PHE A 415 24.59 -32.13 -32.65
CA PHE A 415 23.44 -32.21 -33.55
C PHE A 415 23.76 -32.95 -34.85
N ASN A 416 22.85 -33.85 -35.25
CA ASN A 416 22.93 -34.66 -36.46
C ASN A 416 21.51 -35.08 -36.91
N GLU A 417 21.41 -35.73 -38.06
CA GLU A 417 20.14 -36.19 -38.66
C GLU A 417 19.34 -37.14 -37.73
N ILE A 418 20.02 -37.99 -36.95
CA ILE A 418 19.34 -38.88 -35.97
C ILE A 418 18.70 -38.06 -34.83
N ILE A 419 19.36 -36.98 -34.39
CA ILE A 419 18.82 -36.09 -33.35
C ILE A 419 17.65 -35.27 -33.92
N LEU A 420 17.74 -34.83 -35.17
CA LEU A 420 16.64 -34.17 -35.87
C LEU A 420 15.40 -35.08 -35.88
N ASP A 421 15.54 -36.32 -36.36
CA ASP A 421 14.45 -37.30 -36.42
C ASP A 421 13.84 -37.57 -35.03
N LYS A 422 14.69 -37.81 -34.02
CA LYS A 422 14.22 -38.02 -32.64
C LYS A 422 13.51 -36.81 -32.04
N THR A 423 13.94 -35.61 -32.42
CA THR A 423 13.30 -34.36 -31.98
C THR A 423 11.95 -34.18 -32.65
N SER A 424 11.86 -34.48 -33.95
CA SER A 424 10.61 -34.50 -34.70
C SER A 424 9.62 -35.52 -34.13
N GLU A 425 10.06 -36.76 -33.90
CA GLU A 425 9.23 -37.82 -33.28
C GLU A 425 8.72 -37.40 -31.89
N PHE A 426 9.52 -36.69 -31.10
CA PHE A 426 9.08 -36.16 -29.82
C PHE A 426 7.99 -35.08 -29.97
N ILE A 427 8.13 -34.16 -30.92
CA ILE A 427 7.11 -33.14 -31.23
C ILE A 427 5.80 -33.80 -31.71
N GLU A 428 5.87 -34.84 -32.55
CA GLU A 428 4.70 -35.61 -32.99
C GLU A 428 3.97 -36.31 -31.83
N LYS A 429 4.73 -36.89 -30.89
CA LYS A 429 4.18 -37.46 -29.64
C LYS A 429 3.48 -36.40 -28.81
N LEU A 430 4.03 -35.18 -28.73
CA LEU A 430 3.39 -34.06 -28.04
C LEU A 430 2.09 -33.64 -28.73
N TYR A 431 2.05 -33.55 -30.06
CA TYR A 431 0.80 -33.28 -30.81
C TYR A 431 -0.28 -34.29 -30.47
N SER A 432 0.06 -35.58 -30.48
CA SER A 432 -0.87 -36.66 -30.15
C SER A 432 -1.37 -36.56 -28.70
N TYR A 433 -0.46 -36.26 -27.77
CA TYR A 433 -0.77 -36.09 -26.35
C TYR A 433 -1.75 -34.94 -26.10
N TYR A 434 -1.45 -33.74 -26.61
CA TYR A 434 -2.34 -32.59 -26.41
C TYR A 434 -3.65 -32.71 -27.19
N SER A 435 -3.64 -33.36 -28.35
CA SER A 435 -4.86 -33.63 -29.12
C SER A 435 -5.84 -34.48 -28.33
N LEU A 436 -5.33 -35.52 -27.67
CA LEU A 436 -6.16 -36.36 -26.80
C LEU A 436 -6.73 -35.58 -25.62
N ILE A 437 -5.95 -34.68 -25.00
CA ILE A 437 -6.41 -33.84 -23.89
C ILE A 437 -7.48 -32.86 -24.35
N PHE A 438 -7.23 -32.16 -25.47
CA PHE A 438 -8.15 -31.21 -26.06
C PHE A 438 -9.49 -31.90 -26.41
N GLN A 439 -9.44 -33.03 -27.13
CA GLN A 439 -10.64 -33.78 -27.50
C GLN A 439 -11.42 -34.26 -26.27
N LYS A 440 -10.74 -34.77 -25.25
CA LYS A 440 -11.40 -35.19 -24.00
C LYS A 440 -12.08 -34.01 -23.31
N ALA A 441 -11.38 -32.89 -23.14
CA ALA A 441 -11.91 -31.70 -22.48
C ALA A 441 -13.06 -31.08 -23.27
N ASN A 442 -12.93 -30.93 -24.59
CA ASN A 442 -13.98 -30.39 -25.44
C ASN A 442 -15.22 -31.29 -25.45
N ASN A 443 -15.06 -32.60 -25.58
CA ASN A 443 -16.18 -33.55 -25.51
C ASN A 443 -16.88 -33.51 -24.15
N GLU A 444 -16.13 -33.44 -23.05
CA GLU A 444 -16.67 -33.28 -21.70
C GLU A 444 -17.52 -32.01 -21.58
N LYS A 445 -16.98 -30.87 -22.04
CA LYS A 445 -17.67 -29.57 -22.06
C LYS A 445 -18.94 -29.61 -22.92
N GLU A 446 -18.83 -30.06 -24.16
CA GLU A 446 -19.95 -30.14 -25.09
C GLU A 446 -21.06 -31.05 -24.59
N ASN A 447 -20.72 -32.19 -23.98
CA ASN A 447 -21.71 -33.11 -23.41
C ASN A 447 -22.49 -32.45 -22.26
N ILE A 448 -21.81 -31.71 -21.37
CA ILE A 448 -22.45 -30.95 -20.29
C ILE A 448 -23.37 -29.87 -20.87
N ILE A 449 -22.88 -29.07 -21.82
CA ILE A 449 -23.66 -27.99 -22.45
C ILE A 449 -24.88 -28.57 -23.18
N ARG A 450 -24.69 -29.65 -23.97
CA ARG A 450 -25.77 -30.32 -24.70
C ARG A 450 -26.81 -30.90 -23.75
N TYR A 451 -26.41 -31.50 -22.64
CA TYR A 451 -27.32 -31.97 -21.60
C TYR A 451 -28.13 -30.81 -20.99
N LEU A 452 -27.47 -29.71 -20.61
CA LEU A 452 -28.13 -28.54 -20.02
C LEU A 452 -29.12 -27.87 -21.00
N LEU A 453 -28.74 -27.75 -22.28
CA LEU A 453 -29.60 -27.22 -23.33
C LEU A 453 -30.78 -28.14 -23.64
N LYS A 454 -30.65 -29.46 -23.47
CA LYS A 454 -31.76 -30.41 -23.63
C LYS A 454 -32.71 -30.41 -22.43
N THR A 455 -32.17 -30.38 -21.21
CA THR A 455 -32.96 -30.48 -19.97
C THR A 455 -33.66 -29.17 -19.63
N ASN A 456 -32.96 -28.03 -19.66
CA ASN A 456 -33.55 -26.72 -19.38
C ASN A 456 -32.75 -25.57 -20.04
N PRO A 457 -32.97 -25.29 -21.33
CA PRO A 457 -32.20 -24.29 -22.06
C PRO A 457 -32.42 -22.86 -21.56
N GLU A 458 -33.58 -22.54 -20.97
CA GLU A 458 -33.83 -21.21 -20.41
C GLU A 458 -33.00 -20.98 -19.15
N LEU A 459 -32.94 -21.95 -18.25
CA LEU A 459 -32.14 -21.86 -17.02
C LEU A 459 -30.65 -21.71 -17.33
N TYR A 460 -30.13 -22.43 -18.33
CA TYR A 460 -28.74 -22.28 -18.78
C TYR A 460 -28.45 -20.85 -19.26
N ARG A 461 -29.29 -20.32 -20.16
CA ARG A 461 -29.15 -18.95 -20.68
C ARG A 461 -29.25 -17.91 -19.57
N GLN A 462 -30.19 -18.06 -18.65
CA GLN A 462 -30.35 -17.15 -17.52
C GLN A 462 -29.13 -17.17 -16.59
N LYS A 463 -28.60 -18.35 -16.24
CA LYS A 463 -27.38 -18.46 -15.42
C LYS A 463 -26.19 -17.80 -16.09
N ARG A 464 -25.99 -18.06 -17.40
CA ARG A 464 -24.91 -17.43 -18.17
C ARG A 464 -25.08 -15.91 -18.20
N ASN A 465 -26.27 -15.42 -18.54
CA ASN A 465 -26.59 -13.98 -18.60
C ASN A 465 -26.45 -13.25 -17.25
N THR A 466 -26.56 -13.97 -16.12
CA THR A 466 -26.57 -13.40 -14.77
C THR A 466 -25.19 -13.40 -14.11
N PHE A 467 -24.35 -14.40 -14.37
CA PHE A 467 -23.09 -14.60 -13.63
C PHE A 467 -21.84 -14.47 -14.50
N HIS A 468 -21.93 -14.75 -15.80
CA HIS A 468 -20.83 -14.61 -16.73
C HIS A 468 -20.77 -13.19 -17.28
N ASN A 469 -19.58 -12.68 -17.59
CA ASN A 469 -19.39 -11.41 -18.28
C ASN A 469 -18.28 -11.52 -19.34
N GLU A 470 -18.60 -11.16 -20.57
CA GLU A 470 -17.72 -11.35 -21.73
C GLU A 470 -16.54 -10.36 -21.71
N SER A 471 -16.74 -9.11 -21.26
CA SER A 471 -15.62 -8.16 -21.13
C SER A 471 -14.60 -8.58 -20.07
N VAL A 472 -15.05 -9.13 -18.93
CA VAL A 472 -14.13 -9.68 -17.92
C VAL A 472 -13.37 -10.87 -18.49
N GLU A 473 -14.05 -11.77 -19.20
CA GLU A 473 -13.44 -12.90 -19.91
C GLU A 473 -12.38 -12.44 -20.91
N ASP A 474 -12.73 -11.51 -21.80
CA ASP A 474 -11.83 -11.00 -22.85
C ASP A 474 -10.56 -10.40 -22.27
N GLN A 475 -10.67 -9.70 -21.14
CA GLN A 475 -9.53 -9.10 -20.45
C GLN A 475 -8.61 -10.15 -19.82
N VAL A 476 -9.17 -11.13 -19.11
CA VAL A 476 -8.35 -12.16 -18.44
C VAL A 476 -7.83 -13.23 -19.39
N LYS A 477 -8.45 -13.39 -20.58
CA LYS A 477 -7.94 -14.24 -21.67
C LYS A 477 -7.02 -13.49 -22.63
N LYS A 478 -7.01 -12.15 -22.59
CA LYS A 478 -6.29 -11.30 -23.54
C LYS A 478 -6.63 -11.63 -25.01
N VAL A 479 -7.92 -11.77 -25.32
CA VAL A 479 -8.41 -12.21 -26.66
C VAL A 479 -7.87 -11.32 -27.79
N PHE A 480 -7.78 -10.01 -27.55
CA PHE A 480 -7.28 -9.02 -28.51
C PHE A 480 -5.76 -8.92 -28.63
N GLU A 481 -4.99 -9.80 -27.96
CA GLU A 481 -3.53 -9.78 -28.09
C GLU A 481 -3.10 -10.20 -29.50
N LYS A 482 -2.25 -9.39 -30.15
CA LYS A 482 -1.80 -9.63 -31.53
C LYS A 482 -0.76 -10.75 -31.57
N ASN A 483 0.20 -10.70 -30.66
CA ASN A 483 1.27 -11.68 -30.57
C ASN A 483 0.91 -12.72 -29.52
N LYS A 484 0.34 -13.85 -29.94
CA LYS A 484 -0.14 -14.93 -29.07
C LYS A 484 0.99 -15.60 -28.28
N ILE A 485 2.15 -15.69 -28.92
CA ILE A 485 3.40 -16.21 -28.38
C ILE A 485 4.52 -15.24 -28.76
N ILE A 486 5.43 -14.96 -27.82
CA ILE A 486 6.62 -14.15 -28.10
C ILE A 486 7.87 -14.81 -27.57
N GLN A 487 8.95 -14.74 -28.35
CA GLN A 487 10.26 -15.15 -27.92
C GLN A 487 10.88 -14.06 -27.03
N TYR A 488 11.29 -14.43 -25.82
CA TYR A 488 12.04 -13.57 -24.92
C TYR A 488 13.29 -14.32 -24.45
N LYS A 489 14.46 -13.88 -24.95
CA LYS A 489 15.72 -14.63 -24.83
C LYS A 489 15.59 -16.00 -25.51
N ASP A 490 15.93 -17.07 -24.79
CA ASP A 490 15.86 -18.45 -25.26
C ASP A 490 14.54 -19.15 -24.83
N GLU A 491 13.51 -18.39 -24.42
CA GLU A 491 12.21 -18.92 -23.99
C GLU A 491 11.05 -18.42 -24.84
N LEU A 492 10.02 -19.26 -24.98
CA LEU A 492 8.73 -18.90 -25.58
C LEU A 492 7.72 -18.52 -24.50
N VAL A 493 7.22 -17.29 -24.55
CA VAL A 493 6.27 -16.75 -23.57
C VAL A 493 4.88 -16.66 -24.17
N GLN A 494 3.96 -17.46 -23.63
CA GLN A 494 2.53 -17.36 -23.92
C GLN A 494 1.97 -16.04 -23.40
N GLN A 495 1.27 -15.30 -24.28
CA GLN A 495 0.64 -14.00 -23.96
C GLN A 495 -0.89 -14.06 -23.88
N ILE A 496 -1.51 -15.15 -24.35
CA ILE A 496 -2.96 -15.36 -24.25
C ILE A 496 -3.33 -16.35 -23.15
N ASP A 497 -4.60 -16.32 -22.76
CA ASP A 497 -5.18 -17.20 -21.75
C ASP A 497 -4.41 -17.27 -20.42
N PRO A 498 -3.88 -16.15 -19.88
CA PRO A 498 -3.12 -16.18 -18.64
C PRO A 498 -3.92 -16.73 -17.45
N ILE A 499 -5.25 -16.59 -17.50
CA ILE A 499 -6.20 -17.09 -16.49
C ILE A 499 -6.27 -18.62 -16.40
N TYR A 500 -5.85 -19.34 -17.44
CA TYR A 500 -5.81 -20.81 -17.45
C TYR A 500 -4.39 -21.35 -17.21
N ARG A 501 -3.37 -20.49 -17.25
CA ARG A 501 -1.99 -20.88 -17.02
C ARG A 501 -1.62 -20.76 -15.55
N ASP A 502 -1.26 -21.87 -14.91
CA ASP A 502 -0.63 -21.82 -13.58
C ASP A 502 0.79 -21.25 -13.68
N PRO A 503 1.27 -20.51 -12.66
CA PRO A 503 2.62 -19.96 -12.70
C PRO A 503 3.69 -21.04 -12.57
N ASP A 504 4.80 -20.85 -13.30
CA ASP A 504 5.98 -21.69 -13.20
C ASP A 504 6.62 -21.60 -11.79
N VAL A 505 7.10 -22.74 -11.29
CA VAL A 505 7.74 -22.85 -9.97
C VAL A 505 9.20 -22.42 -10.08
N GLU A 506 9.48 -21.16 -9.73
CA GLU A 506 10.83 -20.59 -9.76
C GLU A 506 11.34 -20.31 -8.33
N GLY A 507 11.55 -21.37 -7.54
CA GLY A 507 12.10 -21.28 -6.19
C GLY A 507 11.04 -21.16 -5.07
N TYR A 508 11.43 -21.52 -3.85
CA TYR A 508 10.50 -21.75 -2.73
C TYR A 508 9.71 -20.51 -2.28
N PHE A 509 10.31 -19.32 -2.29
CA PHE A 509 9.70 -18.06 -1.82
C PHE A 509 9.29 -17.10 -2.95
N ASN A 510 9.32 -17.54 -4.20
CA ASN A 510 9.03 -16.67 -5.33
C ASN A 510 7.52 -16.59 -5.59
N PHE A 511 6.92 -15.45 -5.24
CA PHE A 511 5.50 -15.19 -5.45
C PHE A 511 5.18 -14.51 -6.79
N ARG A 512 6.20 -14.12 -7.57
CA ARG A 512 6.00 -13.34 -8.81
C ARG A 512 5.52 -14.25 -9.94
N SER A 513 4.36 -13.91 -10.48
CA SER A 513 3.74 -14.61 -11.61
C SER A 513 3.47 -13.66 -12.78
N HIS A 514 2.96 -14.20 -13.88
CA HIS A 514 2.25 -13.39 -14.87
C HIS A 514 0.98 -12.79 -14.28
N PHE A 515 0.51 -11.72 -14.93
CA PHE A 515 -0.72 -11.04 -14.55
C PHE A 515 -1.94 -11.89 -14.93
N PHE A 516 -2.96 -11.88 -14.07
CA PHE A 516 -4.16 -12.74 -14.13
C PHE A 516 -3.89 -14.24 -13.94
N ALA A 517 -2.76 -14.61 -13.33
CA ALA A 517 -2.56 -16.00 -12.94
C ALA A 517 -3.70 -16.45 -11.99
N PRO A 518 -4.28 -17.66 -12.18
CA PRO A 518 -5.43 -18.11 -11.40
C PRO A 518 -5.07 -18.56 -9.98
N ARG A 519 -3.80 -18.85 -9.75
CA ARG A 519 -3.19 -19.21 -8.47
C ARG A 519 -1.81 -18.56 -8.39
N LYS A 520 -1.31 -18.36 -7.17
CA LYS A 520 0.04 -17.89 -6.87
C LYS A 520 0.83 -19.01 -6.21
N TYR A 521 2.08 -19.21 -6.61
CA TYR A 521 2.97 -20.15 -5.94
C TYR A 521 3.71 -19.42 -4.82
N PHE A 522 3.67 -19.94 -3.60
CA PHE A 522 4.42 -19.38 -2.48
C PHE A 522 4.63 -20.46 -1.41
N ALA A 523 5.83 -20.53 -0.84
CA ALA A 523 6.17 -21.45 0.25
C ALA A 523 5.83 -22.93 -0.04
N GLY A 524 6.13 -23.40 -1.26
CA GLY A 524 5.92 -24.78 -1.66
C GLY A 524 4.49 -25.15 -2.09
N LYS A 525 3.53 -24.21 -2.05
CA LYS A 525 2.11 -24.48 -2.34
C LYS A 525 1.51 -23.46 -3.29
N TYR A 526 0.46 -23.87 -4.00
CA TYR A 526 -0.38 -22.99 -4.78
C TYR A 526 -1.51 -22.42 -3.91
N HIS A 527 -1.68 -21.11 -3.95
CA HIS A 527 -2.71 -20.36 -3.26
C HIS A 527 -3.65 -19.71 -4.27
N ASP A 528 -4.94 -19.61 -3.95
CA ASP A 528 -5.88 -18.87 -4.80
C ASP A 528 -5.49 -17.38 -4.88
N THR A 529 -5.50 -16.83 -6.09
CA THR A 529 -5.04 -15.47 -6.36
C THR A 529 -5.83 -14.42 -5.59
N TYR A 530 -7.14 -14.61 -5.40
CA TYR A 530 -7.96 -13.65 -4.68
C TYR A 530 -7.46 -13.46 -3.23
N TRP A 531 -7.33 -14.56 -2.49
CA TRP A 531 -6.91 -14.51 -1.09
C TRP A 531 -5.44 -14.12 -0.95
N PHE A 532 -4.56 -14.68 -1.79
CA PHE A 532 -3.13 -14.36 -1.73
C PHE A 532 -2.89 -12.86 -1.93
N ASN A 533 -3.51 -12.27 -2.95
CA ASN A 533 -3.36 -10.86 -3.28
C ASN A 533 -3.85 -9.96 -2.15
N LEU A 534 -5.01 -10.24 -1.56
CA LEU A 534 -5.54 -9.44 -0.46
C LEU A 534 -4.69 -9.57 0.82
N ILE A 535 -4.20 -10.77 1.14
CA ILE A 535 -3.27 -10.98 2.25
C ILE A 535 -1.96 -10.21 2.03
N PHE A 536 -1.46 -10.16 0.79
CA PHE A 536 -0.27 -9.39 0.46
C PHE A 536 -0.48 -7.89 0.69
N ILE A 537 -1.67 -7.35 0.37
CA ILE A 537 -1.99 -5.95 0.69
C ILE A 537 -2.03 -5.73 2.20
N TRP A 538 -2.59 -6.66 2.99
CA TRP A 538 -2.55 -6.57 4.45
C TRP A 538 -1.13 -6.62 5.01
N PHE A 539 -0.23 -7.39 4.40
CA PHE A 539 1.19 -7.35 4.71
C PHE A 539 1.81 -5.98 4.43
N LEU A 540 1.50 -5.36 3.28
CA LEU A 540 1.93 -3.98 3.00
C LEU A 540 1.31 -2.97 3.98
N THR A 541 0.06 -3.13 4.37
CA THR A 541 -0.61 -2.30 5.39
C THR A 541 0.10 -2.41 6.74
N LEU A 542 0.50 -3.63 7.13
CA LEU A 542 1.29 -3.84 8.36
C LEU A 542 2.68 -3.20 8.24
N PHE A 543 3.33 -3.28 7.08
CA PHE A 543 4.58 -2.57 6.83
C PHE A 543 4.42 -1.05 7.04
N PHE A 544 3.36 -0.45 6.48
CA PHE A 544 3.08 0.98 6.69
C PHE A 544 2.67 1.32 8.14
N TYR A 545 2.12 0.38 8.90
CA TYR A 545 1.92 0.56 10.35
C TYR A 545 3.27 0.68 11.07
N VAL A 546 4.24 -0.17 10.73
CA VAL A 546 5.59 -0.12 11.30
C VAL A 546 6.28 1.20 10.93
N THR A 547 6.16 1.66 9.67
CA THR A 547 6.74 2.95 9.26
C THR A 547 6.12 4.12 10.02
N LEU A 548 4.81 4.08 10.26
CA LEU A 548 4.08 5.09 11.03
C LEU A 548 4.52 5.10 12.50
N TYR A 549 4.58 3.92 13.11
CA TYR A 549 4.98 3.76 14.51
C TYR A 549 6.37 4.34 14.77
N TYR A 550 7.34 4.11 13.88
CA TYR A 550 8.71 4.63 14.05
C TYR A 550 8.95 6.03 13.44
N GLU A 551 7.91 6.66 12.86
CA GLU A 551 7.99 7.93 12.11
C GLU A 551 9.06 7.92 11.01
N LEU A 552 9.22 6.79 10.31
CA LEU A 552 10.31 6.62 9.34
C LEU A 552 10.22 7.62 8.18
N LEU A 553 9.01 7.83 7.64
CA LEU A 553 8.79 8.76 6.53
C LEU A 553 9.16 10.20 6.92
N LYS A 554 8.69 10.66 8.07
CA LYS A 554 9.04 11.98 8.62
C LYS A 554 10.55 12.14 8.84
N LYS A 555 11.19 11.15 9.48
CA LYS A 555 12.65 11.15 9.68
C LYS A 555 13.41 11.25 8.36
N LEU A 556 12.93 10.57 7.32
CA LEU A 556 13.53 10.60 5.99
C LEU A 556 13.37 11.98 5.32
N LEU A 557 12.21 12.62 5.46
CA LEU A 557 11.97 13.96 4.92
C LEU A 557 12.76 15.06 5.66
N ASP A 558 13.05 14.86 6.95
CA ASP A 558 13.84 15.80 7.76
C ASP A 558 15.38 15.63 7.57
N LEU A 559 15.85 14.57 6.91
CA LEU A 559 17.28 14.32 6.66
C LEU A 559 17.99 15.48 5.93
N PRO A 560 17.44 16.06 4.83
CA PRO A 560 18.09 17.14 4.11
C PRO A 560 18.25 18.42 4.95
N GLU A 561 17.34 18.69 5.89
CA GLU A 561 17.44 19.82 6.82
C GLU A 561 18.57 19.60 7.84
N LYS A 562 18.73 18.38 8.36
CA LYS A 562 19.82 18.04 9.30
C LYS A 562 21.20 18.03 8.66
N ILE A 563 21.29 17.64 7.37
CA ILE A 563 22.57 17.61 6.63
C ILE A 563 23.02 19.03 6.24
N LYS A 564 22.12 20.03 6.24
CA LYS A 564 22.46 21.43 5.94
C LYS A 564 23.14 22.21 7.07
N ILE A 565 23.47 21.59 8.21
CA ILE A 565 24.24 22.22 9.29
C ILE A 565 25.69 21.73 9.25
N LYS A 566 26.43 22.26 8.28
CA LYS A 566 27.88 22.51 8.32
C LYS A 566 28.20 23.42 7.12
N LYS A 567 27.95 24.71 7.30
CA LYS A 567 28.59 25.76 6.52
C LYS A 567 29.28 26.70 7.48
#